data_AF-A0A357GSU6-F1
#
_entry.id   AF-A0A357GSU6-F1
#
_cell.length_a   1.000
_cell.length_b   1.000
_cell.length_c   1.000
_cell.angle_alpha   90.00
_cell.angle_beta   90.00
_cell.angle_gamma   90.00
#
_symmetry.space_group_name_H-M   'P 1'
#
loop_
_entity.id
_entity.type
_entity.pdbx_description
1 polymer ?
#
loop_
_entity_poly.entity_id
_entity_poly.type
_entity_poly.pdbx_seq_one_letter_code
_entity_poly.pdbx_strand_id
1 'polypeptide(L)'
;MKNVFEQVSAPNVFEEGSTPPAEGEGSFSREMELVKQEMQTAIKSGDAKLALDVFLRLNEILPNSRGEKSFDYVGVYAKDIMQKAIKAASAESASYEDVKTMVEVYLSLREYFPTSHNGEAFNYAGTYAKDIMRGVINAAKKENVDDAKLARETLNEIRQYLPTENRGKEFDYVGYYEKEINSL
;
A
#
# COMPACT_ATOMS: atom_id res chain seq x y z
N MET A 1 -29.51 14.99 -17.95
CA MET A 1 -28.05 15.06 -17.69
C MET A 1 -27.60 13.65 -17.37
N LYS A 2 -26.84 13.01 -18.27
CA LYS A 2 -26.32 11.64 -18.06
C LYS A 2 -24.89 11.74 -17.56
N ASN A 3 -24.63 11.21 -16.36
CA ASN A 3 -23.29 11.04 -15.81
C ASN A 3 -22.53 10.03 -16.66
N VAL A 4 -21.39 10.44 -17.20
CA VAL A 4 -20.41 9.58 -17.86
C VAL A 4 -19.28 9.39 -16.85
N PHE A 5 -19.35 8.32 -16.07
CA PHE A 5 -18.17 7.77 -15.41
C PHE A 5 -17.46 6.92 -16.45
N GLU A 6 -16.36 7.44 -16.99
CA GLU A 6 -15.42 6.63 -17.77
C GLU A 6 -14.87 5.54 -16.84
N GLN A 7 -15.26 4.30 -17.12
CA GLN A 7 -14.59 3.12 -16.59
C GLN A 7 -13.16 3.13 -17.12
N VAL A 8 -12.20 3.47 -16.27
CA VAL A 8 -10.80 3.19 -16.55
C VAL A 8 -10.62 1.68 -16.42
N SER A 9 -10.64 0.98 -17.55
CA SER A 9 -10.29 -0.43 -17.61
C SER A 9 -8.85 -0.59 -17.13
N ALA A 10 -8.63 -1.39 -16.09
CA ALA A 10 -7.29 -1.83 -15.73
C ALA A 10 -6.66 -2.51 -16.97
N PRO A 11 -5.37 -2.28 -17.27
CA PRO A 11 -4.73 -2.92 -18.40
C PRO A 11 -4.81 -4.45 -18.24
N ASN A 12 -5.23 -5.12 -19.30
CA ASN A 12 -5.24 -6.57 -19.37
C ASN A 12 -3.78 -7.01 -19.59
N VAL A 13 -3.05 -7.33 -18.52
CA VAL A 13 -1.60 -7.64 -18.57
C VAL A 13 -1.32 -9.10 -18.98
N PHE A 14 -2.30 -9.81 -19.50
CA PHE A 14 -2.18 -11.22 -19.87
C PHE A 14 -2.64 -11.42 -21.31
N GLU A 15 -1.81 -11.04 -22.28
CA GLU A 15 -1.95 -11.63 -23.61
C GLU A 15 -1.54 -13.11 -23.52
N GLU A 16 -2.50 -13.95 -23.90
CA GLU A 16 -2.43 -15.41 -23.95
C GLU A 16 -1.34 -15.85 -24.92
N GLY A 17 -0.36 -16.62 -24.44
CA GLY A 17 0.66 -17.16 -25.32
C GLY A 17 1.75 -17.93 -24.62
N SER A 18 1.43 -18.99 -23.87
CA SER A 18 2.39 -20.06 -23.54
C SER A 18 1.65 -21.33 -23.12
N THR A 19 1.95 -22.41 -23.84
CA THR A 19 1.49 -23.79 -23.65
C THR A 19 1.56 -24.23 -22.18
N PRO A 20 0.57 -24.97 -21.65
CA PRO A 20 0.59 -25.41 -20.26
C PRO A 20 1.73 -26.41 -20.05
N PRO A 21 2.50 -26.28 -18.95
CA PRO A 21 3.63 -27.17 -18.72
C PRO A 21 3.17 -28.40 -17.89
N ALA A 22 4.02 -29.44 -17.91
CA ALA A 22 3.64 -30.84 -17.67
C ALA A 22 3.36 -31.17 -16.20
N GLU A 23 2.63 -32.27 -16.00
CA GLU A 23 2.09 -32.75 -14.72
C GLU A 23 3.14 -32.77 -13.60
N GLY A 24 2.92 -31.88 -12.62
CA GLY A 24 3.86 -31.46 -11.58
C GLY A 24 3.70 -29.98 -11.26
N GLU A 25 3.31 -29.17 -12.26
CA GLU A 25 3.04 -27.73 -12.16
C GLU A 25 1.56 -27.37 -11.91
N GLY A 26 0.65 -28.36 -11.93
CA GLY A 26 -0.80 -28.15 -11.83
C GLY A 26 -1.29 -27.66 -10.45
N SER A 27 -0.65 -28.05 -9.35
CA SER A 27 -1.01 -27.59 -8.00
C SER A 27 -0.60 -26.13 -7.80
N PHE A 28 0.66 -25.82 -8.18
CA PHE A 28 1.23 -24.48 -8.08
C PHE A 28 0.47 -23.48 -8.96
N SER A 29 0.13 -23.87 -10.19
CA SER A 29 -0.67 -23.03 -11.10
C SER A 29 -2.09 -22.78 -10.58
N ARG A 30 -2.72 -23.75 -9.91
CA ARG A 30 -4.09 -23.61 -9.40
C ARG A 30 -4.15 -22.75 -8.14
N GLU A 31 -3.21 -22.96 -7.23
CA GLU A 31 -3.09 -22.15 -6.01
C GLU A 31 -2.78 -20.69 -6.34
N MET A 32 -1.88 -20.44 -7.29
CA MET A 32 -1.56 -19.11 -7.80
C MET A 32 -2.79 -18.40 -8.39
N GLU A 33 -3.60 -19.08 -9.21
CA GLU A 33 -4.80 -18.47 -9.78
C GLU A 33 -5.89 -18.19 -8.75
N LEU A 34 -6.05 -19.05 -7.74
CA LEU A 34 -6.96 -18.79 -6.63
C LEU A 34 -6.54 -17.54 -5.84
N VAL A 35 -5.26 -17.42 -5.50
CA VAL A 35 -4.75 -16.26 -4.75
C VAL A 35 -4.84 -14.97 -5.56
N LYS A 36 -4.66 -15.02 -6.89
CA LYS A 36 -4.92 -13.86 -7.76
C LYS A 36 -6.39 -13.45 -7.75
N GLN A 37 -7.32 -14.39 -7.78
CA GLN A 37 -8.75 -14.08 -7.71
C GLN A 37 -9.15 -13.50 -6.35
N GLU A 38 -8.61 -14.07 -5.26
CA GLU A 38 -8.76 -13.52 -3.92
C GLU A 38 -8.21 -12.09 -3.84
N MET A 39 -7.04 -11.83 -4.44
CA MET A 39 -6.41 -10.52 -4.47
C MET A 39 -7.30 -9.50 -5.19
N GLN A 40 -7.80 -9.85 -6.37
CA GLN A 40 -8.72 -8.99 -7.11
C GLN A 40 -10.01 -8.74 -6.34
N THR A 41 -10.51 -9.73 -5.59
CA THR A 41 -11.72 -9.61 -4.77
C THR A 41 -11.49 -8.67 -3.59
N ALA A 42 -10.37 -8.84 -2.87
CA ALA A 42 -9.97 -8.00 -1.75
C ALA A 42 -9.72 -6.55 -2.18
N ILE A 43 -9.04 -6.38 -3.32
CA ILE A 43 -8.88 -5.07 -3.94
C ILE A 43 -10.26 -4.49 -4.26
N LYS A 44 -11.17 -5.23 -4.93
CA LYS A 44 -12.50 -4.72 -5.30
C LYS A 44 -13.40 -4.39 -4.10
N SER A 45 -13.32 -5.15 -3.01
CA SER A 45 -14.09 -4.88 -1.79
C SER A 45 -13.67 -3.61 -1.09
N GLY A 46 -12.44 -3.14 -1.33
CA GLY A 46 -11.86 -1.98 -0.64
C GLY A 46 -11.34 -2.30 0.76
N ASP A 47 -11.33 -3.59 1.15
CA ASP A 47 -10.78 -4.05 2.41
C ASP A 47 -9.25 -4.16 2.29
N ALA A 48 -8.56 -3.13 2.78
CA ALA A 48 -7.11 -3.04 2.70
C ALA A 48 -6.40 -4.11 3.54
N LYS A 49 -7.02 -4.58 4.63
CA LYS A 49 -6.44 -5.61 5.51
C LYS A 49 -6.51 -6.97 4.83
N LEU A 50 -7.69 -7.32 4.30
CA LEU A 50 -7.85 -8.52 3.50
C LEU A 50 -6.89 -8.51 2.29
N ALA A 51 -6.73 -7.36 1.63
CA ALA A 51 -5.83 -7.27 0.49
C ALA A 51 -4.35 -7.44 0.88
N LEU A 52 -3.94 -6.95 2.05
CA LEU A 52 -2.61 -7.23 2.61
C LEU A 52 -2.42 -8.71 2.94
N ASP A 53 -3.40 -9.35 3.59
CA ASP A 53 -3.30 -10.77 3.96
C ASP A 53 -3.14 -11.65 2.72
N VAL A 54 -3.91 -11.36 1.67
CA VAL A 54 -3.79 -12.07 0.38
C VAL A 54 -2.45 -11.75 -0.30
N PHE A 55 -1.93 -10.53 -0.15
CA PHE A 55 -0.64 -10.13 -0.71
C PHE A 55 0.52 -10.91 -0.08
N LEU A 56 0.53 -11.03 1.25
CA LEU A 56 1.57 -11.76 1.96
C LEU A 56 1.55 -13.25 1.56
N ARG A 57 0.36 -13.85 1.44
CA ARG A 57 0.21 -15.21 0.91
C ARG A 57 0.70 -15.33 -0.53
N LEU A 58 0.37 -14.38 -1.40
CA LEU A 58 0.89 -14.35 -2.77
C LEU A 58 2.42 -14.31 -2.80
N ASN A 59 3.04 -13.50 -1.94
CA ASN A 59 4.49 -13.38 -1.84
C ASN A 59 5.16 -14.68 -1.33
N GLU A 60 4.53 -15.42 -0.42
CA GLU A 60 5.01 -16.73 0.03
C GLU A 60 4.97 -17.80 -1.07
N ILE A 61 3.95 -17.74 -1.94
CA ILE A 61 3.74 -18.71 -3.02
C ILE A 61 4.60 -18.36 -4.24
N LEU A 62 4.86 -17.09 -4.51
CA LEU A 62 5.76 -16.71 -5.61
C LEU A 62 7.17 -17.24 -5.32
N PRO A 63 7.74 -18.15 -6.14
CA PRO A 63 9.08 -18.62 -5.89
C PRO A 63 10.04 -17.44 -6.03
N ASN A 64 10.99 -17.35 -5.10
CA ASN A 64 12.14 -16.42 -5.09
C ASN A 64 12.99 -16.47 -6.39
N SER A 65 12.59 -17.24 -7.41
CA SER A 65 13.38 -17.61 -8.60
C SER A 65 12.88 -17.04 -9.93
N ARG A 66 11.91 -16.11 -9.97
CA ARG A 66 11.41 -15.53 -11.25
C ARG A 66 11.90 -14.10 -11.58
N GLY A 67 13.08 -13.70 -11.11
CA GLY A 67 13.79 -12.50 -11.60
C GLY A 67 12.93 -11.21 -11.64
N GLU A 68 13.31 -10.23 -12.48
CA GLU A 68 12.63 -8.91 -12.58
C GLU A 68 11.11 -9.00 -12.76
N LYS A 69 10.60 -9.98 -13.51
CA LYS A 69 9.16 -10.08 -13.81
C LYS A 69 8.30 -10.38 -12.58
N SER A 70 8.79 -11.15 -11.59
CA SER A 70 8.02 -11.37 -10.35
C SER A 70 7.97 -10.12 -9.46
N PHE A 71 9.02 -9.28 -9.50
CA PHE A 71 9.05 -8.02 -8.74
C PHE A 71 8.04 -7.01 -9.29
N ASP A 72 7.84 -6.97 -10.61
CA ASP A 72 6.89 -6.06 -11.25
C ASP A 72 5.45 -6.34 -10.82
N TYR A 73 5.06 -7.61 -10.72
CA TYR A 73 3.71 -7.99 -10.28
C TYR A 73 3.46 -7.67 -8.80
N VAL A 74 4.43 -7.96 -7.93
CA VAL A 74 4.33 -7.68 -6.49
C VAL A 74 4.26 -6.17 -6.24
N GLY A 75 5.09 -5.38 -6.93
CA GLY A 75 5.06 -3.92 -6.81
C GLY A 75 3.74 -3.27 -7.22
N VAL A 76 3.09 -3.78 -8.28
CA VAL A 76 1.78 -3.26 -8.74
C VAL A 76 0.68 -3.54 -7.71
N TYR A 77 0.60 -4.77 -7.16
CA TYR A 77 -0.40 -5.07 -6.13
C TYR A 77 -0.14 -4.30 -4.83
N ALA A 78 1.11 -4.20 -4.39
CA ALA A 78 1.47 -3.42 -3.21
C ALA A 78 1.01 -1.95 -3.34
N LYS A 79 1.20 -1.35 -4.52
CA LYS A 79 0.74 0.00 -4.83
C LYS A 79 -0.79 0.13 -4.73
N ASP A 80 -1.53 -0.76 -5.38
CA ASP A 80 -2.99 -0.71 -5.40
C ASP A 80 -3.58 -0.86 -3.99
N ILE A 81 -3.02 -1.77 -3.18
CA ILE A 81 -3.41 -1.98 -1.79
C ILE A 81 -3.15 -0.72 -0.97
N MET A 82 -1.96 -0.14 -1.09
CA MET A 82 -1.58 1.07 -0.37
C MET A 82 -2.47 2.26 -0.72
N GLN A 83 -2.75 2.47 -2.01
CA GLN A 83 -3.65 3.54 -2.45
C GLN A 83 -5.05 3.38 -1.86
N LYS A 84 -5.55 2.15 -1.76
CA LYS A 84 -6.86 1.88 -1.14
C LYS A 84 -6.85 2.09 0.36
N ALA A 85 -5.82 1.61 1.05
CA ALA A 85 -5.64 1.83 2.48
C ALA A 85 -5.62 3.32 2.82
N ILE A 86 -4.84 4.11 2.08
CA ILE A 86 -4.75 5.57 2.27
C ILE A 86 -6.07 6.25 1.93
N LYS A 87 -6.74 5.84 0.84
CA LYS A 87 -8.05 6.41 0.48
C LYS A 87 -9.10 6.15 1.57
N ALA A 88 -9.12 4.95 2.16
CA ALA A 88 -10.02 4.61 3.26
C ALA A 88 -9.71 5.44 4.51
N ALA A 89 -8.44 5.51 4.92
CA ALA A 89 -7.99 6.22 6.11
C ALA A 89 -8.02 7.76 5.98
N SER A 90 -7.98 8.29 4.76
CA SER A 90 -8.08 9.74 4.48
C SER A 90 -9.52 10.23 4.31
N ALA A 91 -10.51 9.33 4.31
CA ALA A 91 -11.92 9.72 4.28
C ALA A 91 -12.28 10.48 5.55
N GLU A 92 -13.14 11.51 5.46
CA GLU A 92 -13.63 12.25 6.63
C GLU A 92 -14.33 11.34 7.65
N SER A 93 -14.92 10.25 7.18
CA SER A 93 -15.57 9.22 7.99
C SER A 93 -14.61 8.17 8.56
N ALA A 94 -13.31 8.21 8.23
CA ALA A 94 -12.35 7.21 8.70
C ALA A 94 -12.37 7.12 10.23
N SER A 95 -12.39 5.89 10.72
CA SER A 95 -12.22 5.55 12.12
C SER A 95 -10.73 5.41 12.45
N TYR A 96 -10.42 5.42 13.74
CA TYR A 96 -9.09 5.16 14.24
C TYR A 96 -8.56 3.77 13.85
N GLU A 97 -9.45 2.78 13.76
CA GLU A 97 -9.09 1.43 13.32
C GLU A 97 -8.72 1.38 11.83
N ASP A 98 -9.41 2.17 10.98
CA ASP A 98 -9.06 2.31 9.56
C ASP A 98 -7.65 2.89 9.40
N VAL A 99 -7.29 3.84 10.25
CA VAL A 99 -5.97 4.48 10.25
C VAL A 99 -4.89 3.53 10.75
N LYS A 100 -5.14 2.76 11.82
CA LYS A 100 -4.23 1.69 12.26
C LYS A 100 -3.98 0.67 11.16
N THR A 101 -5.05 0.23 10.49
CA THR A 101 -4.96 -0.69 9.36
C THR A 101 -4.11 -0.10 8.24
N MET A 102 -4.29 1.17 7.90
CA MET A 102 -3.45 1.85 6.91
C MET A 102 -1.97 1.88 7.32
N VAL A 103 -1.66 2.19 8.59
CA VAL A 103 -0.27 2.16 9.10
C VAL A 103 0.32 0.75 8.98
N GLU A 104 -0.40 -0.28 9.43
CA GLU A 104 0.01 -1.69 9.34
C GLU A 104 0.30 -2.10 7.89
N VAL A 105 -0.62 -1.79 6.97
CA VAL A 105 -0.47 -2.03 5.53
C VAL A 105 0.76 -1.33 4.99
N TYR A 106 0.98 -0.08 5.38
CA TYR A 106 2.13 0.67 4.90
C TYR A 106 3.45 0.08 5.37
N LEU A 107 3.57 -0.19 6.67
CA LEU A 107 4.80 -0.74 7.23
C LEU A 107 5.11 -2.13 6.65
N SER A 108 4.07 -2.91 6.37
CA SER A 108 4.21 -4.23 5.75
C SER A 108 4.63 -4.16 4.29
N LEU A 109 4.07 -3.23 3.51
CA LEU A 109 4.33 -3.16 2.07
C LEU A 109 5.59 -2.37 1.70
N ARG A 110 6.14 -1.54 2.62
CA ARG A 110 7.28 -0.65 2.34
C ARG A 110 8.50 -1.36 1.76
N GLU A 111 8.75 -2.60 2.18
CA GLU A 111 9.92 -3.40 1.79
C GLU A 111 9.76 -4.03 0.39
N TYR A 112 8.54 -4.06 -0.13
CA TYR A 112 8.19 -4.66 -1.42
C TYR A 112 8.08 -3.64 -2.54
N PHE A 113 8.14 -2.34 -2.23
CA PHE A 113 8.20 -1.32 -3.26
C PHE A 113 9.59 -1.30 -3.88
N PRO A 114 9.69 -1.44 -5.21
CA PRO A 114 10.98 -1.41 -5.87
C PRO A 114 11.61 -0.03 -5.71
N THR A 115 12.90 0.00 -5.36
CA THR A 115 13.77 1.17 -5.56
C THR A 115 14.07 1.42 -7.04
N SER A 116 13.60 0.56 -7.96
CA SER A 116 13.53 0.83 -9.41
C SER A 116 12.66 -0.18 -10.18
N HIS A 117 11.76 0.28 -11.05
CA HIS A 117 11.16 -0.50 -12.15
C HIS A 117 11.47 0.22 -13.46
N ASN A 118 12.01 -0.48 -14.48
CA ASN A 118 12.50 0.13 -15.73
C ASN A 118 13.50 1.31 -15.54
N GLY A 119 14.30 1.29 -14.47
CA GLY A 119 15.22 2.39 -14.14
C GLY A 119 14.54 3.61 -13.49
N GLU A 120 13.22 3.62 -13.32
CA GLU A 120 12.52 4.64 -12.54
C GLU A 120 12.46 4.23 -11.07
N ALA A 121 13.21 4.93 -10.23
CA ALA A 121 13.18 4.76 -8.79
C ALA A 121 11.89 5.35 -8.20
N PHE A 122 10.92 4.49 -7.87
CA PHE A 122 9.72 4.91 -7.17
C PHE A 122 9.89 4.75 -5.66
N ASN A 123 10.25 5.84 -4.98
CA ASN A 123 10.23 5.89 -3.51
C ASN A 123 8.78 6.02 -3.00
N TYR A 124 8.01 4.94 -3.10
CA TYR A 124 6.62 4.88 -2.64
C TYR A 124 6.52 5.03 -1.11
N ALA A 125 7.51 4.52 -0.38
CA ALA A 125 7.62 4.73 1.06
C ALA A 125 7.59 6.23 1.39
N GLY A 126 8.35 7.05 0.66
CA GLY A 126 8.34 8.50 0.87
C GLY A 126 7.13 9.24 0.27
N THR A 127 6.52 8.67 -0.78
CA THR A 127 5.34 9.26 -1.44
C THR A 127 4.17 9.37 -0.47
N TYR A 128 3.96 8.34 0.35
CA TYR A 128 2.77 8.23 1.19
C TYR A 128 3.02 8.51 2.67
N ALA A 129 4.28 8.58 3.13
CA ALA A 129 4.61 8.82 4.53
C ALA A 129 3.91 10.07 5.13
N LYS A 130 3.77 11.14 4.34
CA LYS A 130 3.06 12.36 4.78
C LYS A 130 1.57 12.15 4.97
N ASP A 131 0.93 11.44 4.07
CA ASP A 131 -0.51 11.20 4.12
C ASP A 131 -0.85 10.27 5.28
N ILE A 132 0.03 9.32 5.58
CA ILE A 132 -0.05 8.45 6.76
C ILE A 132 0.01 9.26 8.04
N MET A 133 1.04 10.10 8.22
CA MET A 133 1.12 10.93 9.43
C MET A 133 -0.09 11.83 9.60
N ARG A 134 -0.60 12.41 8.51
CA ARG A 134 -1.82 13.22 8.55
C ARG A 134 -3.03 12.40 8.98
N GLY A 135 -3.20 11.20 8.43
CA GLY A 135 -4.28 10.29 8.82
C GLY A 135 -4.24 9.97 10.32
N VAL A 136 -3.06 9.62 10.84
CA VAL A 136 -2.85 9.32 12.26
C VAL A 136 -3.19 10.51 13.16
N ILE A 137 -2.65 11.68 12.87
CA ILE A 137 -2.91 12.90 13.67
C ILE A 137 -4.39 13.29 13.61
N ASN A 138 -5.00 13.23 12.43
CA ASN A 138 -6.41 13.60 12.26
C ASN A 138 -7.34 12.65 13.02
N ALA A 139 -7.10 11.34 12.97
CA ALA A 139 -7.91 10.37 13.69
C ALA A 139 -7.75 10.52 15.21
N ALA A 140 -6.52 10.70 15.71
CA ALA A 140 -6.27 10.96 17.13
C ALA A 140 -7.04 12.20 17.62
N LYS A 141 -6.98 13.31 16.86
CA LYS A 141 -7.74 14.54 17.17
C LYS A 141 -9.25 14.33 17.12
N LYS A 142 -9.76 13.64 16.08
CA LYS A 142 -11.21 13.46 15.85
C LYS A 142 -11.85 12.62 16.94
N GLU A 143 -11.20 11.53 17.34
CA GLU A 143 -11.76 10.62 18.33
C GLU A 143 -11.40 11.01 19.77
N ASN A 144 -10.68 12.13 19.95
CA ASN A 144 -10.18 12.61 21.25
C ASN A 144 -9.47 11.49 22.03
N VAL A 145 -8.72 10.67 21.29
CA VAL A 145 -7.89 9.60 21.87
C VAL A 145 -6.53 10.22 22.09
N ASP A 146 -6.06 10.19 23.33
CA ASP A 146 -4.69 10.56 23.71
C ASP A 146 -3.73 9.47 23.22
N ASP A 147 -3.63 9.32 21.89
CA ASP A 147 -2.82 8.31 21.22
C ASP A 147 -1.58 8.94 20.57
N ALA A 148 -0.95 9.84 21.32
CA ALA A 148 0.40 10.31 21.03
C ALA A 148 1.38 9.14 20.86
N LYS A 149 1.07 7.97 21.45
CA LYS A 149 1.85 6.74 21.30
C LYS A 149 1.85 6.23 19.86
N LEU A 150 0.69 5.91 19.26
CA LEU A 150 0.66 5.41 17.87
C LEU A 150 1.30 6.41 16.90
N ALA A 151 1.00 7.70 17.08
CA ALA A 151 1.55 8.75 16.23
C ALA A 151 3.08 8.83 16.33
N ARG A 152 3.63 8.69 17.55
CA ARG A 152 5.09 8.69 17.77
C ARG A 152 5.77 7.43 17.26
N GLU A 153 5.16 6.26 17.46
CA GLU A 153 5.65 4.99 16.90
C GLU A 153 5.67 5.03 15.37
N THR A 154 4.58 5.52 14.76
CA THR A 154 4.48 5.66 13.31
C THR A 154 5.53 6.65 12.80
N LEU A 155 5.69 7.81 13.44
CA LEU A 155 6.71 8.79 13.04
C LEU A 155 8.12 8.18 13.10
N ASN A 156 8.45 7.44 14.16
CA ASN A 156 9.76 6.80 14.29
C ASN A 156 10.04 5.81 13.15
N GLU A 157 9.04 5.03 12.75
CA GLU A 157 9.15 4.06 11.67
C GLU A 157 9.32 4.71 10.30
N ILE A 158 8.67 5.87 10.08
CA ILE A 158 8.57 6.46 8.74
C ILE A 158 9.44 7.70 8.52
N ARG A 159 10.11 8.19 9.57
CA ARG A 159 10.92 9.43 9.53
C ARG A 159 11.96 9.46 8.41
N GLN A 160 12.57 8.31 8.10
CA GLN A 160 13.61 8.22 7.06
C GLN A 160 13.05 8.32 5.64
N TYR A 161 11.74 8.12 5.49
CA TYR A 161 11.05 8.21 4.20
C TYR A 161 10.37 9.56 4.01
N LEU A 162 10.22 10.36 5.07
CA LEU A 162 9.64 11.68 4.94
C LEU A 162 10.49 12.53 3.99
N PRO A 163 9.86 13.24 3.03
CA PRO A 163 10.61 14.06 2.10
C PRO A 163 11.30 15.19 2.84
N THR A 164 12.42 15.68 2.31
CA THR A 164 13.14 16.85 2.86
C THR A 164 12.65 18.17 2.28
N GLU A 165 11.68 18.13 1.37
CA GLU A 165 11.16 19.31 0.68
C GLU A 165 9.64 19.36 0.61
N ASN A 166 9.10 20.58 0.64
CA ASN A 166 7.70 20.89 0.42
C ASN A 166 7.57 22.02 -0.61
N ARG A 167 6.98 21.73 -1.77
CA ARG A 167 6.84 22.67 -2.91
C ARG A 167 8.19 23.28 -3.34
N GLY A 168 9.23 22.45 -3.43
CA GLY A 168 10.57 22.84 -3.86
C GLY A 168 11.36 23.69 -2.86
N LYS A 169 10.95 23.68 -1.59
CA LYS A 169 11.67 24.32 -0.48
C LYS A 169 11.98 23.31 0.59
N GLU A 170 13.16 23.41 1.19
CA GLU A 170 13.56 22.61 2.34
C GLU A 170 12.51 22.70 3.46
N PHE A 171 12.10 21.56 4.00
CA PHE A 171 11.07 21.47 5.03
C PHE A 171 11.32 20.29 5.96
N ASP A 172 11.37 20.56 7.26
CA ASP A 172 11.51 19.55 8.31
C ASP A 172 10.15 18.94 8.66
N TYR A 173 9.79 17.86 7.96
CA TYR A 173 8.57 17.11 8.25
C TYR A 173 8.63 16.39 9.59
N VAL A 174 9.81 15.95 10.04
CA VAL A 174 9.94 15.25 11.34
C VAL A 174 9.59 16.22 12.46
N GLY A 175 10.25 17.36 12.53
CA GLY A 175 9.98 18.37 13.56
C GLY A 175 8.59 18.98 13.46
N TYR A 176 8.00 19.07 12.26
CA TYR A 176 6.60 19.44 12.09
C TYR A 176 5.66 18.42 12.77
N TYR A 177 5.79 17.13 12.48
CA TYR A 177 4.92 16.11 13.05
C TYR A 177 5.17 15.88 14.54
N GLU A 178 6.41 16.00 15.04
CA GLU A 178 6.69 15.95 16.48
C GLU A 178 5.91 17.03 17.24
N LYS A 179 5.82 18.26 16.69
CA LYS A 179 5.03 19.34 17.30
C LYS A 179 3.54 19.03 17.29
N GLU A 180 3.02 18.52 16.19
CA GLU A 180 1.61 18.11 16.11
C GLU A 180 1.29 17.01 17.12
N ILE A 181 2.16 15.99 17.25
CA ILE A 181 2.00 14.90 18.23
C ILE A 181 2.01 15.43 19.67
N ASN A 182 2.87 16.39 19.98
CA ASN A 182 2.92 17.01 21.32
C ASN A 182 1.70 17.89 21.63
N SER A 183 0.82 18.12 20.64
CA SER A 183 -0.40 18.91 20.78
C SER A 183 -1.68 18.06 20.77
N LEU A 184 -1.54 16.73 20.61
CA LEU A 184 -2.62 15.76 20.85
C LEU A 184 -2.88 15.67 22.35
#